data_AF-A0A2V9YR40-F1
#
_entry.id   AF-A0A2V9YR40-F1
#
_cell.length_a   1.000
_cell.length_b   1.000
_cell.length_c   1.000
_cell.angle_alpha   90.00
_cell.angle_beta   90.00
_cell.angle_gamma   90.00
#
_symmetry.space_group_name_H-M   'P 1'
#
loop_
_entity.id
_entity.type
_entity.pdbx_description
1 polymer ?
#
loop_
_entity_poly.entity_id
_entity_poly.type
_entity_poly.pdbx_seq_one_letter_code
_entity_poly.pdbx_strand_id
1 'polypeptide(L)'
;MQMGKATPGWRSDDACTLVRQIFETEADLLPDRNAKTLTVRIHHLTQSAHDEVLEKLCSALNETQTVFPGTDLTLLFKIGSP
;
A
#
# COMPACT_ATOMS: atom_id res chain seq x y z
N MET A 1 -22.36 -27.49 25.22
CA MET A 1 -20.94 -27.74 24.90
C MET A 1 -20.87 -28.27 23.47
N GLN A 2 -20.06 -27.79 22.53
CA GLN A 2 -18.95 -26.84 22.57
C GLN A 2 -18.89 -26.16 21.19
N MET A 3 -18.47 -24.91 21.20
CA MET A 3 -18.56 -23.94 20.10
C MET A 3 -17.58 -24.26 18.95
N GLY A 4 -18.07 -24.19 17.72
CA GLY A 4 -17.24 -24.24 16.51
C GLY A 4 -16.33 -23.02 16.45
N LYS A 5 -15.02 -23.24 16.58
CA LYS A 5 -14.00 -22.24 16.29
C LYS A 5 -13.90 -22.11 14.77
N ALA A 6 -14.67 -21.18 14.20
CA ALA A 6 -14.42 -20.70 12.84
C ALA A 6 -13.05 -20.03 12.85
N THR A 7 -12.08 -20.65 12.18
CA THR A 7 -10.85 -19.98 11.78
C THR A 7 -11.25 -18.81 10.88
N PRO A 8 -10.80 -17.55 11.15
CA PRO A 8 -11.01 -16.47 10.21
C PRO A 8 -10.03 -16.69 9.06
N GLY A 9 -10.41 -17.56 8.12
CA GLY A 9 -9.78 -17.60 6.82
C GLY A 9 -10.15 -16.29 6.13
N TRP A 10 -9.17 -15.41 5.96
CA TRP A 10 -9.26 -14.21 5.12
C TRP A 10 -9.97 -14.61 3.82
N ARG A 11 -11.21 -14.13 3.58
CA ARG A 11 -11.83 -14.38 2.28
C ARG A 11 -11.09 -13.50 1.29
N SER A 12 -10.74 -14.03 0.13
CA SER A 12 -9.98 -13.28 -0.88
C SER A 12 -10.68 -11.98 -1.31
N ASP A 13 -11.99 -11.90 -1.11
CA ASP A 13 -12.82 -10.71 -1.33
C ASP A 13 -12.47 -9.55 -0.38
N ASP A 14 -12.15 -9.83 0.88
CA ASP A 14 -11.76 -8.83 1.88
C ASP A 14 -10.41 -8.18 1.51
N ALA A 15 -9.49 -8.96 0.94
CA ALA A 15 -8.17 -8.48 0.50
C ALA A 15 -8.27 -7.52 -0.70
N CYS A 16 -9.05 -7.88 -1.73
CA CYS A 16 -9.30 -7.00 -2.86
C CYS A 16 -10.07 -5.74 -2.45
N THR A 17 -11.02 -5.86 -1.52
CA THR A 17 -11.77 -4.72 -0.98
C THR A 17 -10.84 -3.75 -0.24
N LEU A 18 -9.95 -4.26 0.62
CA LEU A 18 -8.96 -3.45 1.34
C LEU A 18 -8.02 -2.73 0.37
N VAL A 19 -7.48 -3.44 -0.62
CA VAL A 19 -6.60 -2.85 -1.65
C VAL A 19 -7.32 -1.74 -2.40
N ARG A 20 -8.58 -1.95 -2.78
CA ARG A 20 -9.36 -0.92 -3.46
C ARG A 20 -9.56 0.31 -2.58
N GLN A 21 -9.91 0.13 -1.30
CA GLN A 21 -10.04 1.23 -0.36
C GLN A 21 -8.74 2.03 -0.22
N ILE A 22 -7.59 1.36 -0.20
CA ILE A 22 -6.28 2.02 -0.18
C ILE A 22 -6.08 2.86 -1.45
N PHE A 23 -6.41 2.33 -2.63
CA PHE A 23 -6.29 3.09 -3.90
C PHE A 23 -7.32 4.22 -4.06
N GLU A 24 -8.41 4.21 -3.29
CA GLU A 24 -9.39 5.30 -3.25
C GLU A 24 -8.95 6.45 -2.31
N THR A 25 -7.88 6.26 -1.52
CA THR A 25 -7.31 7.34 -0.71
C THR A 25 -6.43 8.28 -1.52
N GLU A 26 -6.46 9.56 -1.16
CA GLU A 26 -5.50 10.53 -1.69
C GLU A 26 -4.08 10.15 -1.28
N ALA A 27 -3.11 10.41 -2.15
CA ALA A 27 -1.70 10.12 -1.91
C ALA A 27 -0.86 11.33 -2.28
N ASP A 28 0.15 11.64 -1.46
CA ASP A 28 1.12 12.68 -1.82
C ASP A 28 2.12 12.13 -2.84
N LEU A 29 2.32 12.89 -3.90
CA LEU A 29 3.35 12.64 -4.91
C LEU A 29 4.52 13.61 -4.71
N LEU A 30 5.66 13.06 -4.29
CA LEU A 30 6.86 13.83 -3.94
C LEU A 30 7.99 13.48 -4.91
N PRO A 31 8.21 14.31 -5.96
CA PRO A 31 9.29 14.07 -6.92
C PRO A 31 10.64 14.47 -6.34
N ASP A 32 11.62 13.56 -6.40
CA ASP A 32 13.04 13.84 -6.18
C ASP A 32 13.80 13.62 -7.50
N ARG A 33 14.08 14.74 -8.18
CA ARG A 33 14.76 14.72 -9.48
C ARG A 33 16.24 14.34 -9.36
N ASN A 34 16.85 14.54 -8.20
CA ASN A 34 18.26 14.23 -7.98
C ASN A 34 18.45 12.72 -7.74
N ALA A 35 17.60 12.14 -6.90
CA ALA A 35 17.55 10.70 -6.67
C ALA A 35 16.85 9.92 -7.80
N LYS A 36 16.22 10.64 -8.76
CA LYS A 36 15.39 10.08 -9.84
C LYS A 36 14.27 9.19 -9.30
N THR A 37 13.59 9.64 -8.26
CA THR A 37 12.45 8.93 -7.68
C THR A 37 11.21 9.79 -7.63
N LEU A 38 10.05 9.14 -7.66
CA LEU A 38 8.76 9.75 -7.34
C LEU A 38 8.20 8.98 -6.15
N THR A 39 8.27 9.58 -4.97
CA THR A 39 7.74 8.95 -3.76
C THR A 39 6.23 9.11 -3.74
N VAL A 40 5.52 7.98 -3.66
CA VAL A 40 4.06 7.90 -3.48
C VAL A 40 3.80 7.60 -2.01
N ARG A 41 3.29 8.57 -1.26
CA ARG A 41 2.95 8.38 0.16
C ARG A 41 1.49 7.96 0.28
N ILE A 42 1.28 6.73 0.71
CA ILE A 42 -0.06 6.20 0.97
C ILE A 42 -0.49 6.69 2.37
N HIS A 43 -1.64 7.37 2.43
CA HIS A 43 -2.20 7.84 3.70
C HIS A 43 -2.78 6.67 4.49
N HIS A 44 -2.62 6.71 5.81
CA HIS A 44 -3.09 5.64 6.68
C HIS A 44 -4.62 5.58 6.72
N LEU A 45 -5.17 4.37 6.62
CA LEU A 45 -6.59 4.14 6.91
C LEU A 45 -6.78 4.14 8.43
N THR A 46 -7.94 4.56 8.95
CA THR A 46 -8.26 4.77 10.38
C THR A 46 -8.04 3.58 11.35
N GLN A 47 -7.45 2.47 10.91
CA GLN A 47 -7.16 1.29 11.72
C GLN A 47 -5.67 0.90 11.59
N SER A 48 -4.85 1.22 12.60
CA SER A 48 -3.43 0.80 12.72
C SER A 48 -3.19 -0.72 12.71
N ALA A 49 -4.24 -1.53 12.68
CA ALA A 49 -4.14 -2.98 12.58
C ALA A 49 -3.69 -3.49 11.19
N HIS A 50 -3.63 -2.62 10.17
CA HIS A 50 -3.31 -3.02 8.79
C HIS A 50 -1.92 -2.58 8.31
N ASP A 51 -1.09 -2.00 9.18
CA ASP A 51 0.24 -1.48 8.80
C ASP A 51 1.12 -2.57 8.18
N GLU A 52 1.14 -3.78 8.73
CA GLU A 52 1.95 -4.89 8.20
C GLU A 52 1.55 -5.28 6.76
N VAL A 53 0.25 -5.24 6.46
CA VAL A 53 -0.26 -5.54 5.11
C VAL A 53 0.12 -4.41 4.15
N LEU A 54 0.03 -3.17 4.62
CA LEU A 54 0.39 -1.99 3.83
C LEU A 54 1.90 -1.93 3.56
N GLU A 55 2.74 -2.31 4.52
CA GLU A 55 4.18 -2.43 4.33
C GLU A 55 4.52 -3.51 3.29
N LYS A 56 3.88 -4.69 3.39
CA LYS A 56 4.05 -5.77 2.40
C LYS A 56 3.63 -5.32 1.00
N LEU A 57 2.52 -4.59 0.88
CA LEU A 57 2.06 -4.02 -0.39
C LEU A 57 3.09 -3.03 -0.93
N CYS A 58 3.57 -2.09 -0.10
CA CYS A 58 4.59 -1.12 -0.52
C CYS A 58 5.87 -1.81 -0.99
N SER A 59 6.33 -2.84 -0.27
CA SER A 59 7.49 -3.65 -0.68
C SER A 59 7.27 -4.27 -2.06
N ALA A 60 6.16 -4.99 -2.24
CA ALA A 60 5.84 -5.66 -3.50
C ALA A 60 5.75 -4.69 -4.68
N LEU A 61 5.18 -3.49 -4.46
CA LEU A 61 5.13 -2.45 -5.48
C LEU A 61 6.52 -1.89 -5.80
N ASN A 62 7.37 -1.68 -4.78
CA ASN A 62 8.73 -1.17 -4.96
C ASN A 62 9.64 -2.16 -5.70
N GLU A 63 9.44 -3.47 -5.50
CA GLU A 63 10.19 -4.53 -6.20
C GLU A 63 9.97 -4.49 -7.72
N THR A 64 8.84 -3.94 -8.18
CA THR A 64 8.57 -3.78 -9.62
C THR A 64 9.51 -2.78 -10.31
N GLN A 65 10.17 -1.90 -9.54
CA GLN A 65 11.01 -0.82 -10.05
C GLN A 65 10.31 0.00 -11.16
N THR A 66 9.01 0.21 -11.00
CA THR A 66 8.18 0.89 -12.00
C THR A 66 8.67 2.31 -12.24
N VAL A 67 8.86 2.69 -13.50
CA VAL A 67 9.18 4.06 -13.90
C VAL A 67 7.90 4.81 -14.24
N PHE A 68 7.73 6.03 -13.73
CA PHE A 68 6.55 6.83 -14.01
C PHE A 68 6.53 7.29 -15.49
N PRO A 69 5.40 7.12 -16.21
CA PRO A 69 5.32 7.38 -17.64
C PRO A 69 5.79 8.78 -18.04
N GLY A 70 6.57 8.87 -19.12
CA GLY A 70 7.07 10.14 -19.64
C GLY A 70 8.16 10.80 -18.78
N THR A 71 8.74 10.07 -17.82
CA THR A 71 9.82 10.54 -16.95
C THR A 71 10.88 9.47 -16.74
N ASP A 72 11.98 9.85 -16.09
CA ASP A 72 13.01 8.91 -15.58
C ASP A 72 12.87 8.68 -14.07
N LEU A 73 11.68 8.92 -13.49
CA LEU A 73 11.45 8.80 -12.04
C LEU A 73 10.96 7.40 -11.70
N THR A 74 11.72 6.67 -10.89
CA THR A 74 11.29 5.38 -10.33
C THR A 74 10.30 5.60 -9.18
N LEU A 75 9.18 4.89 -9.21
CA LEU A 75 8.17 4.94 -8.16
C LEU A 75 8.70 4.33 -6.86
N LEU A 76 8.44 5.03 -5.75
CA LEU A 76 8.77 4.56 -4.41
C LEU A 76 7.56 4.73 -3.49
N PHE A 77 6.91 3.63 -3.15
CA PHE A 77 5.74 3.57 -2.27
C PHE A 77 6.18 3.51 -0.80
N LYS A 78 5.58 4.36 0.03
CA LYS A 78 5.81 4.40 1.48
C LYS A 78 4.52 4.73 2.22
N ILE A 79 4.41 4.27 3.46
CA ILE A 79 3.33 4.68 4.37
C ILE A 79 3.61 6.11 4.85
N GLY A 80 2.60 6.98 4.78
CA GLY A 80 2.67 8.30 5.36
C GLY A 80 2.78 8.23 6.89
N SER A 81 3.72 8.98 7.45
CA SER A 81 3.69 9.25 8.90
C SER A 81 2.35 9.90 9.28
N PRO A 82 1.75 9.57 10.44
CA PRO A 82 0.54 10.23 10.95
C PRO A 82 0.76 11.73 11.14
#